data_AF-A0AA49JQS1-F1
#
_entry.id   AF-A0AA49JQS1-F1
#
_cell.length_a   1.000
_cell.length_b   1.000
_cell.length_c   1.000
_cell.angle_alpha   90.00
_cell.angle_beta   90.00
_cell.angle_gamma   90.00
#
_symmetry.space_group_name_H-M   'P 1'
#
loop_
_entity.id
_entity.type
_entity.pdbx_description
1 polymer ?
#
loop_
_entity_poly.entity_id
_entity_poly.type
_entity_poly.pdbx_seq_one_letter_code
_entity_poly.pdbx_strand_id
1 'polypeptide(L)'
;MEYISRTLSAVNDKNAKKIVLFLSRNREKEWTRQEIIKNCNLPYDDREAENKLQMLLKGDLISEGSTSIRYKGMTDDIFYKVFRYKYE
;
A
#
# COMPACT_ATOMS: atom_id res chain seq x y z
N MET A 1 -16.23 -7.14 -1.22
CA MET A 1 -16.04 -5.68 -1.37
C MET A 1 -15.99 -4.91 -0.05
N GLU A 2 -16.63 -5.38 1.03
CA GLU A 2 -16.66 -4.69 2.32
C GLU A 2 -15.27 -4.60 3.01
N TYR A 3 -14.42 -5.62 2.84
CA TYR A 3 -13.09 -5.69 3.45
C TYR A 3 -12.13 -4.59 2.98
N ILE A 4 -12.08 -4.31 1.67
CA ILE A 4 -11.21 -3.29 1.07
C ILE A 4 -11.56 -1.89 1.59
N SER A 5 -12.86 -1.57 1.61
CA SER A 5 -13.33 -0.27 2.10
C SER A 5 -13.06 -0.13 3.59
N ARG A 6 -13.24 -1.18 4.38
CA ARG A 6 -12.99 -1.16 5.83
C ARG A 6 -11.51 -1.00 6.15
N THR A 7 -10.62 -1.68 5.43
CA THR A 7 -9.17 -1.47 5.57
C THR A 7 -8.80 -0.04 5.17
N LEU A 8 -9.26 0.46 4.03
CA LEU A 8 -8.95 1.83 3.60
C LEU A 8 -9.50 2.90 4.55
N SER A 9 -10.67 2.66 5.13
CA SER A 9 -11.24 3.47 6.20
C SER A 9 -10.48 3.32 7.52
N ALA A 10 -9.89 2.16 7.80
CA ALA A 10 -9.09 1.92 9.01
C ALA A 10 -7.69 2.56 8.91
N VAL A 11 -7.08 2.55 7.72
CA VAL A 11 -5.84 3.28 7.47
C VAL A 11 -6.12 4.77 7.25
N ASN A 12 -7.40 5.20 7.25
CA ASN A 12 -7.98 6.54 7.26
C ASN A 12 -7.08 7.69 6.78
N ASP A 13 -6.43 7.55 5.64
CA ASP A 13 -5.40 8.49 5.30
C ASP A 13 -5.20 8.53 3.79
N LYS A 14 -5.33 9.74 3.22
CA LYS A 14 -5.08 10.04 1.80
C LYS A 14 -3.74 9.47 1.31
N ASN A 15 -2.81 9.29 2.25
CA ASN A 15 -1.50 8.70 2.07
C ASN A 15 -1.50 7.17 1.90
N ALA A 16 -2.38 6.45 2.59
CA ALA A 16 -2.53 4.99 2.41
C ALA A 16 -2.91 4.65 0.96
N LYS A 17 -3.81 5.44 0.39
CA LYS A 17 -4.21 5.33 -1.03
C LYS A 17 -3.04 5.58 -1.97
N LYS A 18 -2.20 6.58 -1.70
CA LYS A 18 -1.00 6.87 -2.50
C LYS A 18 -0.02 5.69 -2.48
N ILE A 19 0.21 5.09 -1.31
CA ILE A 19 1.10 3.93 -1.16
C ILE A 19 0.60 2.76 -1.99
N VAL A 20 -0.67 2.37 -1.82
CA VAL A 20 -1.27 1.24 -2.56
C VAL A 20 -1.21 1.51 -4.06
N LEU A 21 -1.59 2.71 -4.51
CA LEU A 21 -1.55 3.07 -5.93
C LEU A 21 -0.12 3.02 -6.50
N PHE A 22 0.85 3.55 -5.76
CA PHE A 22 2.27 3.55 -6.15
C PHE A 22 2.80 2.11 -6.29
N LEU A 23 2.54 1.28 -5.29
CA LEU A 23 2.97 -0.12 -5.27
C LEU A 23 2.28 -0.94 -6.36
N SER A 24 0.97 -0.76 -6.57
CA SER A 24 0.23 -1.47 -7.63
C SER A 24 0.66 -1.04 -9.03
N ARG A 25 0.97 0.25 -9.26
CA ARG A 25 1.55 0.71 -10.53
C ARG A 25 2.93 0.10 -10.80
N ASN A 26 3.69 -0.18 -9.74
CA ASN A 26 5.03 -0.77 -9.81
C ASN A 26 5.02 -2.23 -9.31
N ARG A 27 4.00 -3.02 -9.67
CA ARG A 27 3.77 -4.38 -9.14
C ARG A 27 4.92 -5.37 -9.36
N GLU A 28 5.76 -5.11 -10.36
CA GLU A 28 6.94 -5.94 -10.68
C GLU A 28 8.16 -5.57 -9.83
N LYS A 29 8.10 -4.45 -9.10
CA LYS A 29 9.18 -3.94 -8.27
C LYS A 29 8.81 -4.02 -6.79
N GLU A 30 9.84 -4.23 -6.00
CA GLU A 30 9.77 -4.24 -4.56
C GLU A 30 10.41 -2.99 -3.99
N TRP A 31 9.78 -2.40 -2.99
CA TRP A 31 10.21 -1.14 -2.41
C TRP A 31 10.42 -1.29 -0.93
N THR A 32 11.48 -0.67 -0.41
CA THR A 32 11.67 -0.55 1.03
C THR A 32 10.78 0.54 1.58
N ARG A 33 10.53 0.50 2.88
CA ARG A 33 9.74 1.51 3.60
C ARG A 33 10.26 2.94 3.33
N GLN A 34 11.57 3.16 3.36
CA GLN A 34 12.20 4.46 3.08
C GLN A 34 11.93 4.93 1.65
N GLU A 35 12.02 4.04 0.67
CA GLU A 35 11.74 4.36 -0.72
C GLU A 35 10.26 4.73 -0.91
N ILE A 36 9.33 4.03 -0.24
CA ILE A 36 7.90 4.34 -0.30
C ILE A 36 7.62 5.73 0.28
N ILE A 37 8.20 6.05 1.45
CA ILE A 37 8.08 7.38 2.08
C ILE A 37 8.53 8.47 1.11
N LYS A 38 9.71 8.27 0.50
CA LYS A 38 10.31 9.23 -0.43
C LYS A 38 9.47 9.39 -1.72
N ASN A 39 9.09 8.27 -2.35
CA ASN A 39 8.35 8.29 -3.63
C ASN A 39 6.91 8.79 -3.46
N CYS A 40 6.24 8.45 -2.36
CA CYS A 40 4.89 8.92 -2.08
C CYS A 40 4.86 10.29 -1.38
N ASN A 41 6.03 10.89 -1.11
CA ASN A 41 6.22 12.14 -0.37
C ASN A 41 5.37 12.17 0.92
N LEU A 42 5.53 11.10 1.72
CA LEU A 42 4.75 10.90 2.93
C LEU A 42 5.33 11.75 4.07
N PRO A 43 4.49 12.49 4.82
CA PRO A 43 4.93 13.22 6.00
C PRO A 43 5.02 12.30 7.23
N TYR A 44 5.60 11.11 7.07
CA TYR A 44 5.68 10.10 8.12
C TYR A 44 7.10 9.88 8.57
N ASP A 45 7.26 9.69 9.88
CA ASP A 45 8.48 9.13 10.45
C ASP A 45 8.58 7.62 10.13
N ASP A 46 9.79 7.07 10.21
CA ASP A 46 10.09 5.68 9.86
C ASP A 46 9.18 4.67 10.60
N ARG A 47 8.87 4.96 11.88
CA ARG A 47 7.98 4.14 12.72
C ARG A 47 6.50 4.26 12.37
N GLU A 48 6.05 5.45 11.96
CA GLU A 48 4.67 5.65 11.51
C GLU A 48 4.43 4.97 10.17
N ALA A 49 5.40 5.09 9.26
CA ALA A 49 5.37 4.40 7.98
C ALA A 49 5.31 2.87 8.17
N GLU A 50 6.05 2.33 9.15
CA GLU A 50 5.99 0.89 9.46
C GLU A 50 4.61 0.45 9.93
N ASN A 51 4.03 1.17 10.89
CA ASN A 51 2.68 0.86 11.36
C ASN A 51 1.66 0.90 10.23
N LYS A 52 1.74 1.90 9.35
CA LYS A 52 0.83 2.03 8.21
C LYS A 52 1.04 0.91 7.18
N LEU A 53 2.28 0.58 6.83
CA LEU A 53 2.56 -0.53 5.91
C LEU A 53 2.09 -1.87 6.49
N GLN A 54 2.28 -2.10 7.80
CA GLN A 54 1.79 -3.29 8.47
C GLN A 54 0.25 -3.36 8.49
N MET A 55 -0.45 -2.24 8.66
CA MET A 55 -1.91 -2.20 8.53
C MET A 55 -2.37 -2.52 7.10
N LEU A 56 -1.67 -2.00 6.09
CA LEU A 56 -1.94 -2.29 4.68
C LEU A 56 -1.71 -3.78 4.35
N LEU A 57 -0.65 -4.39 4.90
CA LEU A 57 -0.39 -5.83 4.81
C LEU A 57 -1.50 -6.65 5.44
N LYS A 58 -1.85 -6.36 6.71
CA LYS A 58 -2.92 -7.08 7.43
C LYS A 58 -4.27 -6.96 6.73
N GLY A 59 -4.50 -5.83 6.08
CA GLY A 59 -5.71 -5.58 5.31
C GLY A 59 -5.66 -6.07 3.86
N ASP A 60 -4.66 -6.87 3.49
CA ASP A 60 -4.50 -7.52 2.19
C ASP A 60 -4.45 -6.53 1.01
N LEU A 61 -4.02 -5.28 1.24
CA LEU A 61 -3.94 -4.23 0.21
C LEU A 61 -2.58 -4.20 -0.49
N ILE A 62 -1.55 -4.69 0.18
CA ILE A 62 -0.17 -4.81 -0.31
C ILE A 62 0.37 -6.18 0.10
N SER A 63 1.46 -6.61 -0.51
CA SER A 63 2.10 -7.89 -0.16
C SER A 63 3.54 -7.68 0.29
N GLU A 64 4.03 -8.61 1.11
CA GLU A 64 5.45 -8.66 1.46
C GLU A 64 6.26 -9.05 0.22
N GLY A 65 7.44 -8.45 0.10
CA GLY A 65 8.40 -8.76 -0.94
C GLY A 65 9.17 -10.06 -0.65
N SER A 66 10.29 -10.20 -1.35
CA SER A 66 11.31 -11.24 -1.18
C SER A 66 12.03 -11.17 0.18
N THR A 67 11.83 -10.10 0.94
CA THR A 67 12.43 -9.90 2.26
C THR A 67 11.47 -9.10 3.14
N SER A 68 11.46 -9.34 4.45
CA SER A 68 10.52 -8.72 5.39
C SER A 68 10.65 -7.18 5.58
N ILE A 69 11.62 -6.55 4.91
CA ILE A 69 11.75 -5.09 4.84
C ILE A 69 11.25 -4.50 3.52
N ARG A 70 10.84 -5.35 2.58
CA ARG A 70 10.40 -4.99 1.24
C ARG A 70 8.91 -5.25 1.09
N TYR A 71 8.26 -4.35 0.35
CA TYR A 71 6.84 -4.35 0.10
C TYR A 71 6.59 -4.25 -1.40
N LYS A 72 5.57 -4.95 -1.88
CA LYS A 72 5.17 -4.93 -3.29
C LYS A 72 3.66 -4.72 -3.42
N GLY A 73 3.25 -4.27 -4.60
CA GLY A 73 1.83 -4.20 -4.94
C GLY A 73 1.19 -5.58 -4.94
N MET A 74 -0.10 -5.64 -4.59
CA MET A 74 -0.85 -6.89 -4.70
C MET A 74 -0.81 -7.38 -6.15
N THR A 75 -0.53 -8.67 -6.33
CA THR A 75 -0.44 -9.30 -7.66
C THR A 75 -1.82 -9.53 -8.29
N ASP A 76 -2.88 -9.39 -7.49
CA ASP A 76 -4.26 -9.62 -7.92
C ASP A 76 -4.75 -8.50 -8.85
N ASP A 77 -4.99 -8.87 -10.11
CA ASP A 77 -5.38 -7.95 -11.19
C ASP A 77 -6.81 -7.40 -10.98
N ILE A 78 -7.66 -8.14 -10.26
CA ILE A 78 -9.05 -7.75 -9.96
C ILE A 78 -9.03 -6.65 -8.90
N PHE A 79 -8.23 -6.81 -7.84
CA PHE A 79 -8.06 -5.77 -6.83
C PHE A 79 -7.62 -4.45 -7.46
N TYR A 80 -6.57 -4.47 -8.30
CA TYR A 80 -6.06 -3.26 -8.95
C TYR A 80 -7.12 -2.59 -9.82
N LYS A 81 -7.86 -3.36 -10.64
CA LYS A 81 -8.93 -2.82 -11.50
C LYS A 81 -10.05 -2.17 -10.69
N VAL A 82 -10.50 -2.83 -9.63
CA VAL A 82 -11.55 -2.31 -8.75
C VAL A 82 -11.07 -1.06 -8.01
N PHE A 83 -9.84 -1.09 -7.48
CA PHE A 83 -9.25 0.03 -6.76
C PHE A 83 -9.08 1.23 -7.68
N ARG A 84 -8.53 1.03 -8.89
CA ARG A 84 -8.41 2.08 -9.89
C ARG A 84 -9.77 2.65 -10.27
N TYR A 85 -10.77 1.81 -10.56
CA TYR A 85 -12.12 2.28 -10.90
C TYR A 85 -12.79 3.10 -9.77
N LYS A 86 -12.48 2.78 -8.52
CA LYS A 86 -13.06 3.46 -7.34
C LYS A 86 -12.35 4.76 -6.97
N TYR A 87 -11.08 4.92 -7.33
CA TYR A 87 -10.21 5.96 -6.76
C TYR A 87 -9.40 6.77 -7.80
N GLU A 88 -9.39 6.39 -9.07
CA GLU A 88 -8.90 7.18 -10.22
C GLU A 88 -10.08 7.86 -10.93
#